data_AF-A0A7C7QXD1-F1
#
_entry.id   AF-A0A7C7QXD1-F1
#
_cell.length_a   1.000
_cell.length_b   1.000
_cell.length_c   1.000
_cell.angle_alpha   90.00
_cell.angle_beta   90.00
_cell.angle_gamma   90.00
#
_symmetry.space_group_name_H-M   'P 1'
#
loop_
_entity.id
_entity.type
_entity.pdbx_description
1 polymer ?
#
loop_
_entity_poly.entity_id
_entity_poly.type
_entity_poly.pdbx_seq_one_letter_code
_entity_poly.pdbx_strand_id
1 'polypeptide(L)' 'MISTRSVLSVVMLCTSLGAPALASGPVVDIRELGAKPDGKTPCTRAIQAAVDKCASAGGGTVYLPAG' A
#
# COMPACT_ATOMS: atom_id res chain seq x y z
N MET A 1 -11.66 37.84 -25.39
CA MET A 1 -10.52 38.08 -24.48
C MET A 1 -10.72 37.21 -23.23
N ILE A 2 -10.31 35.95 -23.31
CA ILE A 2 -10.59 34.89 -22.33
C ILE A 2 -9.45 34.85 -21.30
N SER A 3 -9.76 35.45 -20.15
CA SER A 3 -9.25 35.26 -18.79
C SER A 3 -7.91 34.52 -18.59
N THR A 4 -6.80 35.26 -18.70
CA THR A 4 -5.44 34.88 -18.27
C THR A 4 -5.32 34.57 -16.76
N ARG A 5 -6.35 34.92 -15.97
CA ARG A 5 -6.40 34.70 -14.51
C ARG A 5 -6.84 33.29 -14.14
N SER A 6 -7.55 32.58 -15.02
CA SER A 6 -8.07 31.23 -14.76
C SER A 6 -6.98 30.15 -14.92
N VAL A 7 -6.04 30.37 -15.84
CA VAL A 7 -4.96 29.40 -16.14
C VAL A 7 -3.94 29.34 -14.99
N LEU A 8 -3.72 30.46 -14.29
CA LEU A 8 -2.76 30.54 -13.19
C LEU A 8 -3.22 29.71 -11.96
N SER A 9 -4.52 29.65 -11.69
CA SER A 9 -5.08 28.87 -10.58
C SER A 9 -5.09 27.36 -10.84
N VAL A 10 -5.19 26.93 -12.11
CA VAL A 10 -5.19 25.50 -12.49
C VAL A 10 -3.77 24.92 -12.47
N VAL A 11 -2.76 25.71 -12.85
CA VAL A 11 -1.35 25.25 -12.87
C VAL A 11 -0.77 25.07 -11.46
N MET A 12 -1.24 25.84 -10.48
CA MET A 12 -0.72 25.82 -9.10
C MET A 12 -1.26 24.64 -8.26
N LEU A 13 -2.35 24.00 -8.69
CA LEU A 13 -2.96 22.86 -7.99
C LEU A 13 -2.38 21.49 -8.43
N CYS A 14 -1.67 21.45 -9.56
CA CYS A 14 -1.14 20.20 -10.14
C CYS A 14 0.30 19.86 -9.72
N THR A 15 1.01 20.74 -9.01
CA THR A 15 2.43 20.54 -8.67
C THR A 15 2.71 19.90 -7.31
N SER A 16 1.67 19.55 -6.53
CA SER A 16 1.84 18.97 -5.19
C SER A 16 1.66 17.46 -5.12
N LEU A 17 1.37 16.76 -6.23
CA LEU A 17 0.97 15.35 -6.19
C LEU A 17 1.93 14.45 -6.95
N GLY A 18 3.06 14.13 -6.33
CA GLY A 18 3.98 13.16 -6.92
C GLY A 18 5.36 13.08 -6.28
N ALA A 19 5.46 13.03 -4.96
CA ALA A 19 6.61 12.34 -4.39
C ALA A 19 6.28 10.85 -4.45
N PRO A 20 6.98 10.01 -5.26
CA PRO A 20 6.93 8.58 -5.00
C PRO A 20 7.63 8.44 -3.66
N ALA A 21 6.86 8.25 -2.59
CA ALA A 21 7.44 7.85 -1.33
C ALA A 21 8.16 6.54 -1.63
N LEU A 22 9.49 6.58 -1.68
CA LEU A 22 10.37 5.44 -1.45
C LEU A 22 10.17 5.05 0.02
N ALA A 23 8.94 4.66 0.37
CA ALA A 23 8.61 4.11 1.66
C ALA A 23 9.19 2.70 1.63
N SER A 24 10.28 2.51 2.38
CA SER A 24 10.68 1.18 2.82
C SER A 24 9.56 0.67 3.73
N GLY A 25 8.50 0.15 3.09
CA GLY A 25 7.30 -0.27 3.78
C GLY A 25 7.56 -1.51 4.64
N PRO A 26 6.76 -1.74 5.68
CA PRO A 26 6.99 -2.85 6.59
C PRO A 26 6.92 -4.20 5.86
N VAL A 27 7.79 -5.12 6.26
CA VAL A 27 7.68 -6.53 5.89
C VAL A 27 6.75 -7.20 6.89
N VAL A 28 5.64 -7.75 6.41
CA VAL A 28 4.63 -8.42 7.25
C VAL A 28 4.66 -9.91 6.97
N ASP A 29 5.05 -10.72 7.97
CA ASP A 29 5.00 -12.18 7.89
C ASP A 29 3.57 -12.68 8.16
N ILE A 30 3.04 -13.49 7.24
CA ILE A 30 1.69 -14.07 7.37
C ILE A 30 1.54 -15.06 8.54
N ARG A 31 2.65 -15.64 9.04
CA ARG A 31 2.65 -16.56 10.20
C ARG A 31 2.26 -15.84 11.49
N GLU A 32 2.68 -14.59 11.65
CA GLU A 32 2.27 -13.76 12.79
C GLU A 32 0.76 -13.46 12.77
N LEU A 33 0.15 -13.55 11.60
CA LEU A 33 -1.28 -13.35 11.38
C LEU A 33 -2.09 -14.66 11.40
N GLY A 34 -1.46 -15.77 11.80
CA GLY A 34 -2.12 -17.06 11.98
C GLY A 34 -2.17 -17.95 10.75
N ALA A 35 -1.37 -17.67 9.71
CA ALA A 35 -1.18 -18.61 8.61
C ALA A 35 -0.46 -19.87 9.11
N LYS A 36 -0.99 -21.05 8.76
CA LYS A 36 -0.41 -22.35 9.10
C LYS A 36 0.03 -23.09 7.83
N PRO A 37 1.23 -23.70 7.81
CA PRO A 37 1.75 -24.42 6.65
C PRO A 37 1.27 -25.88 6.60
N ASP A 38 -0.01 -26.15 6.90
CA ASP A 38 -0.52 -27.53 7.00
C ASP A 38 -1.31 -28.00 5.76
N GLY A 39 -1.50 -27.11 4.78
CA GLY A 39 -2.22 -27.40 3.53
C GLY A 39 -3.72 -27.64 3.68
N LYS A 40 -4.28 -27.55 4.91
CA LYS A 40 -5.71 -27.74 5.21
C LYS A 40 -6.34 -26.49 5.82
N THR A 41 -5.57 -25.73 6.59
CA THR A 41 -6.04 -24.49 7.21
C THR A 41 -6.14 -23.38 6.16
N PRO A 42 -7.31 -22.73 6.00
CA PRO A 42 -7.45 -21.62 5.08
C PRO A 42 -6.67 -20.38 5.57
N CYS A 43 -5.63 -20.01 4.84
CA CYS A 43 -4.79 -18.82 5.12
C CYS A 43 -5.38 -17.50 4.58
N THR A 44 -6.58 -17.52 3.99
CA THR A 44 -7.21 -16.36 3.34
C THR A 44 -7.30 -15.13 4.26
N ARG A 45 -7.69 -15.33 5.52
CA ARG A 45 -7.79 -14.24 6.51
C ARG A 45 -6.42 -13.66 6.87
N ALA A 46 -5.40 -14.51 7.02
CA ALA A 46 -4.05 -14.08 7.35
C ALA A 46 -3.44 -13.25 6.20
N ILE A 47 -3.67 -13.66 4.95
CA ILE A 47 -3.22 -12.92 3.76
C ILE A 47 -3.92 -11.56 3.67
N GLN A 48 -5.24 -11.52 3.85
CA GLN A 48 -6.00 -10.26 3.81
C GLN A 48 -5.49 -9.29 4.88
N ALA A 49 -5.31 -9.76 6.12
CA ALA A 49 -4.78 -8.94 7.21
C ALA A 49 -3.37 -8.40 6.91
N ALA A 50 -2.53 -9.16 6.20
CA ALA A 50 -1.20 -8.70 5.80
C ALA A 50 -1.28 -7.55 4.79
N VAL A 51 -2.15 -7.70 3.79
CA VAL A 51 -2.41 -6.67 2.78
C VAL A 51 -2.99 -5.41 3.43
N ASP A 52 -3.97 -5.54 4.32
CA ASP A 52 -4.59 -4.42 5.03
C ASP A 52 -3.55 -3.64 5.86
N LYS A 53 -2.61 -4.35 6.49
CA LYS A 53 -1.52 -3.74 7.25
C LYS A 53 -0.52 -3.01 6.36
N CYS A 54 -0.14 -3.59 5.22
CA CYS A 54 0.71 -2.91 4.24
C CYS A 54 0.00 -1.70 3.61
N ALA A 55 -1.30 -1.80 3.31
CA ALA A 55 -2.10 -0.71 2.77
C ALA A 55 -2.20 0.45 3.78
N SER A 56 -2.47 0.14 5.05
CA SER A 56 -2.55 1.13 6.13
C SER A 56 -1.20 1.81 6.40
N ALA A 57 -0.09 1.12 6.12
CA ALA A 57 1.26 1.66 6.25
C ALA A 57 1.71 2.50 5.03
N GLY A 58 0.88 2.64 3.99
CA GLY A 58 1.23 3.38 2.76
C GLY A 58 2.04 2.58 1.75
N GLY A 59 2.01 1.25 1.83
CA GLY A 59 2.79 0.32 1.00
C GLY A 59 3.72 -0.55 1.85
N GLY A 60 4.13 -1.70 1.31
CA GLY A 60 5.00 -2.64 2.02
C GLY A 60 5.13 -3.99 1.33
N THR A 61 5.72 -4.95 2.01
CA THR A 61 5.96 -6.30 1.48
C THR A 61 5.29 -7.33 2.36
N VAL A 62 4.42 -8.15 1.78
CA VAL A 62 3.88 -9.33 2.45
C VAL A 62 4.88 -10.47 2.25
N TYR A 63 5.43 -10.99 3.35
CA TYR A 63 6.36 -12.12 3.33
C TYR A 63 5.59 -13.43 3.47
N LEU A 64 5.72 -14.28 2.46
CA LEU A 64 5.22 -15.64 2.46
C LEU A 64 6.42 -16.58 2.65
N PRO A 65 6.58 -17.16 3.85
CA PRO A 65 7.66 -18.10 4.08
C PRO A 65 7.41 -19.40 3.32
N ALA A 66 8.47 -20.19 3.12
CA ALA A 66 8.34 -21.54 2.59
C ALA A 66 7.33 -22.35 3.43
N GLY A 67 6.38 -22.97 2.73
CA GLY A 67 5.35 -23.85 3.29
C GLY A 67 5.68 -25.29 3.00
#